data_AF-Q90XQ0-F1
#
_entry.id   AF-Q90XQ0-F1
#
_cell.length_a   1.000
_cell.length_b   1.000
_cell.length_c   1.000
_cell.angle_alpha   90.00
_cell.angle_beta   90.00
_cell.angle_gamma   90.00
#
_symmetry.space_group_name_H-M   'P 1'
#
loop_
_entity.id
_entity.type
_entity.pdbx_description
1 polymer ?
#
loop_
_entity_poly.entity_id
_entity_poly.type
_entity_poly.pdbx_seq_one_letter_code
_entity_poly.pdbx_strand_id
1 'polypeptide(L)' 'NCVFSEIVLENNYTALQNAKYEGWYMAFTRKGRPGKGSKTRQHQREVHFMKRLPKGHQTTEPHRRFEFVNYPFNRRSKRT' A
#
# COMPACT_ATOMS: atom_id res chain seq x y z
N ASN A 1 -21.16 1.73 -0.62
CA ASN A 1 -20.45 1.12 0.54
C ASN A 1 -19.19 1.91 0.79
N CYS A 2 -19.08 2.55 1.96
CA CYS A 2 -18.01 3.52 2.25
C CYS A 2 -17.19 3.15 3.50
N VAL A 3 -17.44 1.98 4.09
CA VAL A 3 -16.76 1.50 5.29
C VAL A 3 -15.65 0.53 4.89
N PHE A 4 -14.48 0.70 5.49
CA PHE A 4 -13.31 -0.14 5.27
C PHE A 4 -12.72 -0.58 6.61
N SER A 5 -12.27 -1.83 6.68
CA SER A 5 -11.49 -2.35 7.79
C SER A 5 -10.01 -2.03 7.56
N GLU A 6 -9.38 -1.41 8.55
CA GLU A 6 -7.93 -1.21 8.55
C GLU A 6 -7.24 -2.48 9.04
N ILE A 7 -6.27 -2.98 8.27
CA ILE A 7 -5.51 -4.19 8.59
C ILE A 7 -4.03 -3.84 8.61
N VAL A 8 -3.35 -4.14 9.71
CA VAL A 8 -1.88 -4.15 9.76
C VAL A 8 -1.42 -5.52 9.25
N LEU A 9 -0.72 -5.52 8.12
CA LEU A 9 -0.21 -6.73 7.49
C LEU A 9 1.07 -7.21 8.17
N GLU A 10 1.40 -8.49 7.95
CA GLU A 10 2.63 -9.13 8.45
C GLU A 10 3.92 -8.41 8.00
N ASN A 11 3.87 -7.70 6.87
CA ASN A 11 5.00 -6.93 6.35
C ASN A 11 5.03 -5.47 6.85
N ASN A 12 4.26 -5.14 7.89
CA ASN A 12 4.14 -3.81 8.51
C ASN A 12 3.53 -2.71 7.62
N TYR A 13 2.86 -3.08 6.53
CA TYR A 13 2.06 -2.15 5.74
C TYR A 13 0.60 -2.15 6.21
N THR A 14 -0.12 -1.07 5.90
CA THR A 14 -1.57 -1.00 6.11
C THR A 14 -2.31 -1.43 4.85
N ALA A 15 -3.34 -2.25 4.98
CA ALA A 15 -4.33 -2.52 3.94
C ALA A 15 -5.72 -2.01 4.37
N LEU A 16 -6.54 -1.64 3.38
CA LEU A 16 -7.93 -1.20 3.60
C LEU A 16 -8.87 -2.13 2.85
N GLN A 17 -9.58 -2.99 3.57
CA GLN A 17 -10.52 -3.97 3.01
C GLN A 17 -11.95 -3.43 3.05
N ASN A 18 -12.72 -3.58 1.97
CA ASN A 18 -14.10 -3.13 1.97
C ASN A 18 -14.95 -3.97 2.93
N ALA A 19 -15.70 -3.34 3.84
CA ALA A 19 -16.47 -4.05 4.85
C ALA A 19 -17.65 -4.86 4.29
N LYS A 20 -18.18 -4.50 3.10
CA LYS A 20 -19.27 -5.25 2.44
C LYS A 20 -18.75 -6.30 1.44
N TYR A 21 -17.58 -6.09 0.85
CA TYR A 21 -17.00 -7.01 -0.13
C TYR A 21 -15.70 -7.58 0.43
N GLU A 22 -15.84 -8.70 1.15
CA GLU A 22 -14.69 -9.40 1.70
C GLU A 22 -13.70 -9.81 0.58
N GLY A 23 -12.41 -9.69 0.90
CA GLY A 23 -11.33 -9.94 -0.07
C GLY A 23 -11.10 -8.81 -1.08
N TRP A 24 -11.93 -7.75 -1.10
CA TRP A 24 -11.70 -6.59 -1.96
C TRP A 24 -10.97 -5.50 -1.19
N TYR A 25 -9.82 -5.08 -1.71
CA TYR A 25 -8.97 -4.07 -1.10
C TYR A 25 -9.01 -2.77 -1.91
N MET A 26 -8.82 -1.65 -1.22
CA MET A 26 -8.44 -0.40 -1.87
C MET A 26 -7.07 -0.60 -2.53
N ALA A 27 -6.91 -0.13 -3.77
CA ALA A 27 -5.67 -0.35 -4.50
C ALA A 27 -5.37 0.76 -5.51
N PHE A 28 -4.09 1.03 -5.73
CA PHE A 28 -3.61 1.86 -6.84
C PHE A 28 -2.55 1.13 -7.64
N THR A 29 -2.65 1.20 -8.95
CA THR A 29 -1.61 0.71 -9.87
C THR A 29 -0.30 1.48 -9.66
N ARG A 30 0.80 0.97 -10.19
CA ARG A 30 2.09 1.66 -10.15
C ARG A 30 2.09 3.08 -10.75
N LYS A 31 1.15 3.38 -11.66
CA LYS A 31 0.94 4.72 -12.24
C LYS A 31 -0.03 5.60 -11.44
N GLY A 32 -0.42 5.18 -10.23
CA GLY A 32 -1.37 5.90 -9.38
C GLY A 32 -2.84 5.79 -9.81
N ARG A 33 -3.17 4.96 -10.80
CA ARG A 33 -4.57 4.78 -11.24
C ARG A 33 -5.33 3.86 -10.27
N PRO A 34 -6.63 4.11 -10.00
CA PRO A 34 -7.45 3.22 -9.17
C PRO A 34 -7.46 1.78 -9.69
N GLY A 35 -7.26 0.82 -8.79
CA GLY A 35 -7.38 -0.62 -9.05
C GLY A 35 -8.82 -1.11 -8.85
N LYS A 36 -9.22 -2.16 -9.58
CA LYS A 36 -10.51 -2.83 -9.37
C LYS A 36 -10.42 -3.78 -8.17
N GLY A 37 -11.25 -3.59 -7.15
CA GLY A 37 -11.25 -4.42 -5.93
C GLY A 37 -11.34 -5.94 -6.19
N SER A 38 -12.15 -6.36 -7.18
CA SER A 38 -12.27 -7.76 -7.57
C SER A 38 -10.98 -8.43 -8.10
N LYS A 39 -9.95 -7.63 -8.42
CA LYS A 39 -8.65 -8.12 -8.89
C LYS A 39 -7.54 -8.02 -7.83
N THR A 40 -7.89 -7.53 -6.64
CA THR A 40 -6.92 -7.30 -5.56
C THR A 40 -6.65 -8.57 -4.78
N ARG A 41 -5.42 -8.71 -4.27
CA ARG A 41 -5.01 -9.76 -3.33
C ARG A 41 -4.15 -9.11 -2.26
N GLN A 42 -4.26 -9.59 -1.01
CA GLN A 42 -3.57 -8.99 0.14
C GLN A 42 -2.03 -8.87 -0.03
N HIS A 43 -1.40 -9.80 -0.74
CA HIS A 43 0.06 -9.79 -0.94
C HIS A 43 0.55 -8.84 -2.06
N GLN A 44 -0.36 -8.22 -2.83
CA GLN A 44 -0.01 -7.30 -3.91
C GLN A 44 0.45 -5.95 -3.35
N ARG A 45 1.49 -5.36 -3.94
CA ARG A 45 2.01 -4.05 -3.47
C ARG A 45 1.01 -2.91 -3.69
N GLU A 46 0.13 -3.06 -4.67
CA GLU A 46 -0.91 -2.10 -5.01
C GLU A 46 -1.92 -1.86 -3.89
N VAL A 47 -2.05 -2.81 -2.95
CA VAL A 47 -2.95 -2.71 -1.78
C VAL A 47 -2.23 -2.27 -0.49
N HIS A 48 -0.93 -2.01 -0.55
CA HIS A 48 -0.10 -1.67 0.60
C HIS A 48 0.03 -0.15 0.74
N PHE A 49 -0.39 0.37 1.89
CA PHE A 49 -0.38 1.79 2.20
C PHE A 49 0.49 2.10 3.42
N MET A 50 0.95 3.35 3.47
CA MET A 50 1.60 3.93 4.64
C MET A 50 0.79 5.15 5.09
N LYS A 51 0.35 5.15 6.35
CA LYS A 51 -0.30 6.32 6.95
C LYS A 51 0.75 7.41 7.17
N ARG A 52 0.47 8.61 6.68
CA ARG A 52 1.35 9.78 6.81
C ARG A 52 0.63 10.86 7.61
N LEU A 53 1.41 11.64 8.36
CA LEU A 53 0.89 12.85 8.99
C LEU A 53 0.41 13.85 7.92
N PRO A 54 -0.63 14.63 8.22
CA PRO A 54 -1.01 15.75 7.37
C PRO A 54 0.18 16.70 7.14
N LYS A 55 0.23 17.33 5.96
CA LYS A 55 1.24 18.35 5.68
C LYS A 55 1.13 19.48 6.70
N GLY A 56 2.26 19.91 7.26
CA GLY A 56 2.31 20.97 8.28
C GLY A 56 2.16 20.50 9.72
N HIS A 57 1.84 19.22 9.97
CA HIS A 57 1.97 18.63 11.30
C HIS A 57 3.43 18.20 11.53
N GLN A 58 4.16 18.96 12.34
CA GLN A 58 5.47 18.57 12.86
C GLN A 58 5.25 17.62 14.05
N THR A 59 6.00 16.52 14.10
CA THR A 59 6.10 15.71 15.33
C THR A 59 7.19 16.31 16.21
N THR A 60 6.99 16.29 17.52
CA THR A 60 8.04 16.58 18.52
C THR A 60 9.12 15.48 18.56
N GLU A 61 8.85 14.33 17.94
CA GLU A 61 9.79 13.22 17.80
C GLU A 61 10.88 13.52 16.77
N PRO A 62 12.16 13.21 17.05
CA PRO A 62 13.23 13.39 16.09
C PRO A 62 12.93 12.55 14.84
N HIS A 63 12.86 13.23 13.70
CA HIS A 63 12.56 12.64 12.41
C HIS A 63 13.58 11.54 12.09
N ARG A 64 13.25 10.28 12.38
CA ARG A 64 14.08 9.14 11.95
C ARG A 64 14.21 9.21 10.43
N ARG A 65 15.45 9.29 9.95
CA ARG A 65 15.73 9.36 8.51
C ARG A 65 15.19 8.09 7.87
N PHE A 66 14.39 8.23 6.81
CA PHE A 66 13.94 7.08 6.04
C PHE A 66 15.16 6.42 5.39
N GLU A 67 15.34 5.13 5.63
CA GLU A 67 16.34 4.33 4.93
C GLU A 67 15.78 3.93 3.57
N PHE A 68 16.39 4.47 2.51
CA PHE A 68 16.06 4.04 1.16
C PHE A 68 16.69 2.68 0.90
N VAL A 69 15.87 1.64 0.84
CA VAL A 69 16.31 0.34 0.35
C VAL A 69 16.42 0.42 -1.16
N ASN A 70 17.66 0.52 -1.66
CA ASN A 70 17.94 0.44 -3.09
C ASN A 70 17.65 -0.98 -3.58
N TYR A 71 16.48 -1.16 -4.20
CA TYR A 71 16.19 -2.40 -4.90
C TYR A 71 16.96 -2.40 -6.23
N PRO A 72 17.81 -3.41 -6.50
CA PRO A 72 18.39 -3.56 -7.82
C PRO A 72 17.25 -3.72 -8.82
N PHE A 73 17.31 -2.97 -9.91
CA PHE A 73 16.39 -3.16 -11.03
C PHE A 73 16.64 -4.56 -11.59
N ASN A 74 15.87 -5.55 -11.16
CA ASN A 74 15.84 -6.84 -11.83
C ASN A 74 15.36 -6.59 -13.26
N ARG A 75 16.31 -6.64 -14.21
CA ARG A 75 16.02 -6.67 -15.64
C ARG A 75 15.00 -7.79 -15.83
N ARG A 76 13.79 -7.43 -16.25
CA ARG A 76 12.72 -8.37 -16.62
C ARG A 76 13.36 -9.45 -17.50
N SER A 77 13.33 -10.72 -17.11
CA SER A 77 13.75 -11.77 -18.04
C SER A 77 12.86 -11.66 -19.26
N LYS A 78 13.48 -11.55 -20.44
CA LYS A 78 12.74 -11.68 -21.70
C LYS A 78 12.12 -13.08 -21.68
N ARG A 79 10.80 -13.17 -21.68
CA ARG A 79 10.12 -14.41 -22.01
C ARG A 79 10.40 -14.64 -23.49
N THR A 80 11.19 -15.68 -23.78
CA THR A 80 11.32 -16.27 -25.13
C THR A 80 9.96 -16.75 -25.61
#